data_AF-A0A3E0QIA8-F1
#
_entry.id   AF-A0A3E0QIA8-F1
#
_cell.length_a   1.000
_cell.length_b   1.000
_cell.length_c   1.000
_cell.angle_alpha   90.00
_cell.angle_beta   90.00
_cell.angle_gamma   90.00
#
_symmetry.space_group_name_H-M   'P 1'
#
loop_
_entity.id
_entity.type
_entity.pdbx_description
1 polymer ?
#
loop_
_entity_poly.entity_id
_entity_poly.type
_entity_poly.pdbx_seq_one_letter_code
_entity_poly.pdbx_strand_id
1 'polypeptide(L)'
;MKKFVINLPHRQDRRDHFENHNPYLKQWEYFEAIDGYKIKHEDMQRNGFSVDHKWRDPFKKRRITKGEVGCFLSHWTLWRHIARSEEGPALVLEDDCILDD
;
A
#
# COMPACT_ATOMS: atom_id res chain seq x y z
N MET A 1 18.82 5.98 2.58
CA MET A 1 17.46 6.07 2.00
C MET A 1 16.58 5.09 2.74
N LYS A 2 15.47 5.55 3.33
CA LYS A 2 14.48 4.67 3.98
C LYS A 2 13.84 3.72 2.98
N LYS A 3 13.49 2.52 3.43
CA LYS A 3 12.84 1.49 2.60
C LYS A 3 11.66 0.93 3.36
N PHE A 4 10.48 1.04 2.78
CA PHE A 4 9.24 0.57 3.36
C PHE A 4 8.65 -0.53 2.50
N VAL A 5 8.12 -1.56 3.15
CA VAL A 5 7.33 -2.62 2.52
C VAL A 5 5.89 -2.50 3.02
N ILE A 6 4.94 -2.22 2.13
CA ILE A 6 3.53 -2.13 2.47
C ILE A 6 2.96 -3.55 2.55
N ASN A 7 2.40 -3.90 3.69
CA ASN A 7 1.80 -5.22 3.88
C ASN A 7 0.61 -5.15 4.86
N LEU A 8 -0.44 -5.93 4.58
CA LEU A 8 -1.55 -6.11 5.52
C LEU A 8 -1.09 -6.96 6.70
N PRO A 9 -1.24 -6.52 7.97
CA PRO A 9 -0.70 -7.23 9.12
C PRO A 9 -1.15 -8.70 9.26
N HIS A 10 -2.31 -9.05 8.71
CA HIS A 10 -2.86 -10.41 8.74
C HIS A 10 -2.39 -11.31 7.59
N ARG A 11 -1.64 -10.77 6.61
CA ARG A 11 -1.11 -11.49 5.44
C ARG A 11 0.34 -11.91 5.67
N GLN A 12 0.55 -12.76 6.66
CA GLN A 12 1.86 -13.33 6.97
C GLN A 12 2.41 -14.14 5.78
N ASP A 13 1.53 -14.80 5.03
CA ASP A 13 1.88 -15.53 3.80
C ASP A 13 2.59 -14.63 2.77
N ARG A 14 2.18 -13.35 2.66
CA ARG A 14 2.82 -12.40 1.74
C ARG A 14 4.11 -11.82 2.31
N ARG A 15 4.21 -11.65 3.63
CA ARG A 15 5.47 -11.27 4.31
C ARG A 15 6.54 -12.32 4.04
N ASP A 16 6.21 -13.58 4.30
CA ASP A 16 7.10 -14.71 4.07
C ASP A 16 7.49 -14.79 2.59
N HIS A 17 6.54 -14.59 1.67
CA HIS A 17 6.83 -14.52 0.25
C HIS A 17 7.82 -13.42 -0.10
N PHE A 18 7.59 -12.18 0.37
CA PHE A 18 8.48 -11.05 0.12
C PHE A 18 9.88 -11.31 0.67
N GLU A 19 10.00 -11.79 1.91
CA GLU A 19 11.27 -12.05 2.57
C GLU A 19 12.07 -13.17 1.87
N ASN A 20 11.40 -14.24 1.45
CA ASN A 20 12.03 -15.35 0.75
C ASN A 20 12.53 -14.98 -0.65
N HIS A 21 11.85 -14.05 -1.34
CA HIS A 21 12.23 -13.61 -2.69
C HIS A 21 13.20 -12.42 -2.70
N ASN A 22 13.34 -11.70 -1.59
CA ASN A 22 14.20 -10.52 -1.51
C ASN A 22 15.30 -10.65 -0.42
N PRO A 23 16.05 -11.77 -0.33
CA PRO A 23 17.02 -11.99 0.76
C PRO A 23 18.18 -10.97 0.76
N TYR A 24 18.43 -10.33 -0.39
CA TYR A 24 19.46 -9.33 -0.58
C TYR A 24 19.04 -7.93 -0.11
N LEU A 25 17.74 -7.66 0.03
CA LEU A 25 17.24 -6.36 0.47
C LEU A 25 17.59 -6.13 1.94
N LYS A 26 18.48 -5.16 2.21
CA LYS A 26 18.89 -4.78 3.58
C LYS A 26 18.24 -3.47 4.02
N GLN A 27 18.04 -3.34 5.33
CA GLN A 27 17.58 -2.12 6.01
C GLN A 27 16.23 -1.61 5.47
N TRP A 28 15.20 -2.40 5.69
CA TRP A 28 13.81 -2.06 5.36
C TRP A 28 12.90 -2.33 6.55
N GLU A 29 11.72 -1.72 6.56
CA GLU A 29 10.71 -1.90 7.59
C GLU A 29 9.32 -2.07 6.98
N TYR A 30 8.43 -2.78 7.67
CA TYR A 30 7.04 -2.87 7.23
C TYR A 30 6.28 -1.59 7.57
N PHE A 31 5.49 -1.11 6.61
CA PHE A 31 4.44 -0.15 6.83
C PHE A 31 3.09 -0.87 6.80
N GLU A 32 2.29 -0.73 7.86
CA GLU A 32 1.01 -1.42 7.96
C GLU A 32 0.03 -0.90 6.90
N ALA A 33 -0.37 -1.80 6.00
CA ALA A 33 -1.36 -1.48 4.99
C ALA A 33 -2.77 -1.36 5.60
N ILE A 34 -3.60 -0.54 4.96
CA ILE A 34 -4.99 -0.34 5.29
C ILE A 34 -5.83 -1.39 4.57
N ASP A 35 -6.54 -2.20 5.35
CA ASP A 35 -7.48 -3.19 4.82
C ASP A 35 -8.74 -2.51 4.28
N GLY A 36 -8.84 -2.41 2.95
CA GLY A 36 -9.98 -1.84 2.25
C GLY A 36 -11.34 -2.45 2.60
N TYR A 37 -11.38 -3.68 3.10
CA TYR A 37 -12.64 -4.32 3.52
C TYR A 37 -13.13 -3.83 4.88
N LYS A 38 -12.24 -3.30 5.71
CA LYS A 38 -12.56 -2.73 7.04
C LYS A 38 -12.92 -1.24 6.97
N ILE A 39 -12.70 -0.60 5.82
CA ILE A 39 -13.00 0.81 5.62
C ILE A 39 -14.52 1.01 5.49
N LYS A 40 -15.07 1.91 6.31
CA LYS A 40 -16.42 2.42 6.11
C LYS A 40 -16.39 3.61 5.17
N HIS A 41 -17.42 3.71 4.33
CA HIS A 41 -17.53 4.82 3.38
C HIS A 41 -17.58 6.19 4.07
N GLU A 42 -18.23 6.28 5.23
CA GLU A 42 -18.27 7.51 6.04
C GLU A 42 -16.88 7.96 6.50
N ASP A 43 -16.02 7.03 6.88
CA ASP A 43 -14.65 7.34 7.31
C ASP A 43 -13.82 7.88 6.14
N MET A 44 -14.01 7.35 4.92
CA MET A 44 -13.37 7.90 3.72
C MET A 44 -13.82 9.34 3.47
N GLN A 45 -15.12 9.60 3.51
CA GLN A 45 -15.67 10.93 3.27
C GLN A 45 -15.17 11.95 4.30
N ARG A 46 -15.10 11.57 5.58
CA ARG A 46 -14.54 12.42 6.65
C ARG A 46 -13.09 12.80 6.40
N ASN A 47 -12.33 11.95 5.72
CA ASN A 47 -10.94 12.20 5.35
C ASN A 47 -10.80 12.87 3.97
N GLY A 48 -11.89 13.35 3.36
CA GLY A 48 -11.88 14.05 2.08
C GLY A 48 -11.79 13.12 0.86
N PHE A 49 -12.06 11.82 1.03
CA PHE A 49 -12.01 10.85 -0.05
C PHE A 49 -13.40 10.35 -0.45
N SER A 50 -13.58 10.11 -1.75
CA SER A 50 -14.74 9.43 -2.31
C SER A 50 -14.32 8.61 -3.53
N VAL A 51 -14.99 7.49 -3.77
CA VAL A 51 -14.79 6.71 -5.00
C VAL A 51 -15.63 7.32 -6.12
N ASP A 52 -15.03 7.58 -7.28
CA ASP A 52 -15.81 7.91 -8.47
C ASP A 52 -16.53 6.66 -8.99
N HIS A 53 -17.84 6.59 -8.71
CA HIS A 53 -18.68 5.49 -9.16
C HIS A 53 -18.97 5.49 -10.68
N LYS A 54 -18.59 6.55 -11.41
CA LYS A 54 -18.67 6.59 -12.89
C LYS A 54 -17.41 6.03 -13.53
N TRP A 55 -16.26 6.13 -12.88
CA TRP A 55 -15.01 5.54 -13.38
C TRP A 55 -15.13 4.02 -13.57
N ARG A 56 -14.55 3.52 -14.66
CA ARG A 56 -14.43 2.09 -14.96
C ARG A 56 -13.00 1.81 -15.35
N ASP A 57 -12.47 0.72 -14.84
CA ASP A 57 -11.19 0.19 -15.26
C ASP A 57 -11.22 -0.01 -16.80
N PRO A 58 -10.27 0.58 -17.55
CA PRO A 58 -10.29 0.53 -19.01
C PRO A 58 -10.06 -0.88 -19.57
N PHE A 59 -9.42 -1.77 -18.81
CA PHE A 59 -9.11 -3.14 -19.21
C PHE A 59 -10.16 -4.13 -18.66
N LYS A 60 -10.47 -4.05 -17.37
CA LYS A 60 -11.37 -4.99 -16.68
C LYS A 60 -12.84 -4.58 -16.71
N LYS A 61 -13.15 -3.37 -17.18
CA LYS A 61 -14.52 -2.80 -17.31
C LYS A 61 -15.35 -2.85 -16.02
N ARG A 62 -14.70 -2.89 -14.85
CA ARG A 62 -15.33 -2.94 -13.53
C ARG A 62 -15.12 -1.65 -12.74
N ARG A 63 -15.86 -1.51 -11.64
CA ARG A 63 -15.66 -0.44 -10.65
C ARG A 63 -14.37 -0.66 -9.85
N ILE A 64 -13.91 0.39 -9.18
CA ILE A 64 -12.87 0.31 -8.15
C ILE A 64 -13.33 -0.65 -7.05
N THR A 65 -12.47 -1.58 -6.69
CA THR A 65 -12.68 -2.55 -5.61
C THR A 65 -12.27 -1.97 -4.26
N LYS A 66 -12.78 -2.58 -3.18
CA LYS A 66 -12.33 -2.26 -1.82
C LYS A 66 -10.82 -2.45 -1.66
N GLY A 67 -10.25 -3.50 -2.25
CA GLY A 67 -8.80 -3.75 -2.24
C GLY A 67 -8.00 -2.61 -2.86
N GLU A 68 -8.42 -2.10 -4.02
CA GLU A 68 -7.78 -0.95 -4.69
C GLU A 68 -7.89 0.34 -3.86
N VAL A 69 -9.02 0.55 -3.16
CA VAL A 69 -9.15 1.67 -2.21
C VAL A 69 -8.15 1.52 -1.04
N GLY A 70 -8.03 0.32 -0.47
CA GLY A 70 -7.08 0.03 0.61
C GLY A 70 -5.63 0.24 0.18
N CYS A 71 -5.26 -0.24 -1.01
CA CYS A 71 -3.95 0.00 -1.62
C CYS A 71 -3.65 1.50 -1.73
N PHE A 72 -4.55 2.27 -2.38
CA PHE A 72 -4.37 3.72 -2.52
C PHE A 72 -4.18 4.43 -1.17
N LEU A 73 -5.02 4.12 -0.18
CA LEU A 73 -4.94 4.78 1.13
C LEU A 73 -3.69 4.38 1.91
N SER A 74 -3.20 3.15 1.75
CA SER A 74 -1.94 2.68 2.35
C SER A 74 -0.77 3.52 1.82
N HIS A 75 -0.67 3.63 0.49
CA HIS A 75 0.35 4.44 -0.18
C HIS A 75 0.22 5.92 0.18
N TRP A 76 -0.98 6.50 0.14
CA TRP A 76 -1.19 7.91 0.49
C TRP A 76 -0.79 8.22 1.94
N THR A 77 -1.08 7.32 2.88
CA THR A 77 -0.71 7.48 4.29
C THR A 77 0.81 7.42 4.45
N LEU A 78 1.48 6.49 3.77
CA LEU A 78 2.93 6.40 3.77
C LEU A 78 3.59 7.61 3.10
N TRP A 79 3.07 8.09 1.97
CA TRP A 79 3.58 9.30 1.31
C TRP A 79 3.47 10.51 2.20
N ARG A 80 2.36 10.66 2.94
CA ARG A 80 2.22 11.70 3.96
C ARG A 80 3.23 11.56 5.09
N HIS A 81 3.53 10.34 5.52
CA HIS A 81 4.55 10.08 6.53
C HIS A 81 5.95 10.50 6.02
N ILE A 82 6.32 10.06 4.81
CA ILE A 82 7.58 10.41 4.16
C ILE A 82 7.70 11.93 3.95
N ALA A 83 6.65 12.58 3.45
CA ALA A 83 6.65 14.02 3.18
C ALA A 83 6.80 14.89 4.44
N ARG A 84 6.53 14.34 5.62
CA ARG A 84 6.72 15.02 6.92
C ARG A 84 8.04 14.66 7.59
N SER A 85 8.76 13.67 7.06
CA SER A 85 10.04 13.23 7.59
C SER A 85 11.17 14.09 7.04
N GLU A 86 12.20 14.31 7.85
CA GLU A 86 13.46 14.96 7.43
C GLU A 86 14.43 13.97 6.76
N GLU A 87 14.07 12.68 6.70
CA GLU A 87 14.96 11.59 6.24
C GLU A 87 15.14 11.51 4.72
N GLY A 88 14.57 12.46 3.97
CA GLY A 88 14.68 12.55 2.51
C GLY A 88 13.79 11.53 1.78
N PRO A 89 14.09 11.23 0.50
CA PRO A 89 13.31 10.27 -0.27
C PRO A 89 13.37 8.86 0.34
N ALA A 90 12.34 8.06 0.06
CA ALA A 90 12.25 6.67 0.50
C ALA A 90 11.85 5.75 -0.66
N LEU A 91 12.33 4.51 -0.60
CA LEU A 91 11.85 3.42 -1.45
C LEU A 91 10.59 2.83 -0.83
N VAL A 92 9.53 2.70 -1.62
CA VAL A 92 8.27 2.05 -1.22
C VAL A 92 8.07 0.82 -2.09
N LEU A 93 7.91 -0.33 -1.45
CA LEU A 93 7.70 -1.64 -2.10
C LEU A 93 6.37 -2.22 -1.63
N GLU A 94 5.72 -2.99 -2.50
CA GLU A 94 4.61 -3.87 -2.11
C GLU A 94 5.14 -5.26 -1.74
N ASP A 95 4.37 -6.00 -0.96
CA ASP A 95 4.69 -7.34 -0.45
C ASP A 95 4.64 -8.45 -1.53
N ASP A 96 4.28 -8.14 -2.77
CA ASP A 96 4.48 -9.01 -3.94
C ASP A 96 5.63 -8.56 -4.85
N CYS A 97 6.37 -7.53 -4.48
CA CYS A 97 7.55 -7.12 -5.22
C CYS A 97 8.66 -8.17 -5.10
N ILE A 98 9.26 -8.50 -6.24
CA ILE A 98 10.46 -9.32 -6.36
C ILE A 98 11.51 -8.44 -7.04
N LEU A 99 12.65 -8.25 -6.36
CA LEU A 99 13.78 -7.49 -6.87
C LEU A 99 14.80 -8.46 -7.46
N ASP A 100 15.08 -8.29 -8.75
CA ASP A 100 16.18 -8.97 -9.43
C ASP A 100 17.48 -8.14 -9.31
N ASP A 101 18.63 -8.81 -9.40
CA ASP A 101 19.98 -8.22 -9.35
C ASP A 101 20.39 -7.53 -10.66
#